data_AF-A0A6H5GA90-F1
#
_entry.id   AF-A0A6H5GA90-F1
#
_cell.length_a   1.000
_cell.length_b   1.000
_cell.length_c   1.000
_cell.angle_alpha   90.00
_cell.angle_beta   90.00
_cell.angle_gamma   90.00
#
_symmetry.space_group_name_H-M   'P 1'
#
loop_
_entity.id
_entity.type
_entity.pdbx_description
1 polymer ?
#
loop_
_entity_poly.entity_id
_entity_poly.type
_entity_poly.pdbx_seq_one_letter_code
_entity_poly.pdbx_strand_id
1 'polypeptide(L)'
;MADHFDLEIFSDASLHGWGIFCNGESTRGWWTSKQRVCHINYLELYAIFLGLQCFAKNLKDISILIRTDNTTALAYINRMSSVQHELLNNLAREIWTWCESRNL
;
A
#
# COMPACT_ATOMS: atom_id res chain seq x y z
N MET A 1 -25.40 -5.15 -5.11
CA MET A 1 -24.39 -6.12 -5.53
C MET A 1 -23.15 -5.77 -4.74
N ALA A 2 -22.58 -6.70 -3.97
CA ALA A 2 -21.34 -6.43 -3.27
C ALA A 2 -20.22 -6.35 -4.31
N ASP A 3 -19.34 -5.37 -4.21
CA ASP A 3 -18.12 -5.32 -5.02
C ASP A 3 -17.35 -6.62 -4.77
N HIS A 4 -17.07 -7.36 -5.84
CA HIS A 4 -16.28 -8.58 -5.79
C HIS A 4 -14.82 -8.21 -5.97
N PHE A 5 -14.00 -8.53 -4.98
CA PHE A 5 -12.55 -8.37 -5.03
C PHE A 5 -11.91 -9.75 -5.04
N ASP A 6 -10.95 -9.95 -5.93
CA ASP A 6 -10.21 -11.21 -6.08
C ASP A 6 -9.19 -11.40 -4.95
N LEU A 7 -8.69 -10.29 -4.40
CA LEU A 7 -7.69 -10.29 -3.34
C LEU A 7 -7.97 -9.21 -2.30
N GLU A 8 -7.82 -9.55 -1.03
CA GLU A 8 -7.94 -8.61 0.08
C GLU A 8 -6.62 -8.53 0.84
N ILE A 9 -6.01 -7.34 0.88
CA ILE A 9 -4.73 -7.07 1.53
C ILE A 9 -4.97 -6.15 2.72
N PHE A 10 -4.55 -6.59 3.89
CA PHE A 10 -4.52 -5.79 5.11
C PHE A 10 -3.09 -5.32 5.35
N SER A 11 -2.90 -4.03 5.59
CA SER A 11 -1.59 -3.45 5.92
C SER A 11 -1.68 -2.60 7.18
N ASP A 12 -0.62 -2.65 7.98
CA ASP A 12 -0.43 -1.81 9.15
C ASP A 12 1.04 -1.40 9.25
N ALA A 13 1.31 -0.17 9.67
CA ALA A 13 2.65 0.34 9.87
C ALA A 13 2.83 0.97 11.26
N SER A 14 4.05 0.84 11.76
CA SER A 14 4.53 1.55 12.95
C SER A 14 5.80 2.31 12.61
N LEU A 15 6.34 3.08 13.56
CA LEU A 15 7.65 3.72 13.40
C LEU A 15 8.83 2.74 13.39
N HIS A 16 8.59 1.45 13.68
CA HIS A 16 9.63 0.43 13.75
C HIS A 16 9.60 -0.53 12.55
N GLY A 17 8.40 -0.89 12.10
CA GLY A 17 8.22 -1.86 11.03
C GLY A 17 6.79 -1.88 10.50
N TRP A 18 6.50 -2.89 9.71
CA TRP A 18 5.24 -3.09 8.99
C TRP A 18 4.78 -4.52 9.09
N GLY A 19 3.47 -4.71 8.96
CA GLY A 19 2.81 -6.00 8.87
C GLY A 19 1.78 -6.00 7.75
N ILE A 20 1.69 -7.12 7.04
CA ILE A 20 0.74 -7.31 5.95
C ILE A 20 0.14 -8.69 6.08
N PHE A 21 -1.17 -8.78 5.88
CA PHE A 21 -1.91 -10.03 5.90
C PHE A 21 -2.78 -10.14 4.65
N CYS A 22 -2.76 -11.31 4.02
CA CYS A 22 -3.55 -11.60 2.83
C CYS A 22 -3.79 -13.11 2.74
N ASN A 23 -5.04 -13.53 2.49
CA ASN A 23 -5.42 -14.94 2.29
C ASN A 23 -4.90 -15.94 3.34
N GLY A 24 -4.86 -15.56 4.62
CA GLY A 24 -4.38 -16.43 5.69
C GLY A 24 -2.87 -16.43 5.89
N GLU A 25 -2.12 -15.74 5.03
CA GLU A 25 -0.68 -15.57 5.14
C GLU A 25 -0.34 -14.17 5.67
N SER A 26 0.69 -14.09 6.51
CA SER A 26 1.22 -12.83 7.02
C SER A 26 2.69 -12.66 6.68
N THR A 27 3.08 -11.47 6.28
CA THR A 27 4.48 -11.05 6.15
C THR A 27 4.70 -9.78 6.95
N ARG A 28 5.93 -9.60 7.44
CA ARG A 28 6.30 -8.44 8.26
C ARG A 28 7.77 -8.15 8.10
N GLY A 29 8.14 -6.90 8.36
CA GLY A 29 9.52 -6.47 8.29
C GLY A 29 9.81 -5.26 9.15
N TRP A 30 11.09 -4.94 9.23
CA TRP A 30 11.57 -3.75 9.92
C TRP A 30 11.89 -2.65 8.91
N TRP A 31 11.67 -1.41 9.32
CA TRP A 31 12.12 -0.27 8.54
C TRP A 31 13.62 -0.10 8.62
N THR A 32 14.21 0.30 7.51
CA THR A 32 15.60 0.78 7.52
C THR A 32 15.71 2.05 8.36
N SER A 33 16.91 2.38 8.84
CA SER A 33 17.14 3.62 9.61
C SER A 33 16.69 4.89 8.88
N LYS A 34 16.69 4.88 7.54
CA LYS A 34 16.20 5.99 6.71
C LYS A 34 14.67 6.04 6.66
N GLN A 35 13.99 4.90 6.61
CA GLN A 35 12.53 4.86 6.63
C GLN A 35 11.97 5.19 8.01
N ARG A 36 12.64 4.78 9.10
CA ARG A 36 12.19 5.07 10.47
C ARG A 36 12.03 6.55 10.81
N VAL A 37 12.69 7.45 10.06
CA VAL A 37 12.55 8.90 10.22
C VAL A 37 11.46 9.51 9.35
N CYS A 38 10.82 8.72 8.48
CA CYS A 38 9.68 9.15 7.68
C CYS A 38 8.41 9.27 8.53
N HIS A 39 7.49 10.13 8.08
CA HIS A 39 6.21 10.30 8.73
C HIS A 39 5.35 9.03 8.63
N ILE A 40 4.51 8.75 9.63
CA ILE A 40 3.70 7.53 9.69
C ILE A 40 2.82 7.34 8.46
N ASN A 41 2.19 8.40 7.94
CA ASN A 41 1.41 8.34 6.69
C ASN A 41 2.21 7.83 5.49
N TYR A 42 3.51 8.12 5.42
CA TYR A 42 4.38 7.60 4.36
C TYR A 42 4.67 6.13 4.58
N LEU A 43 4.92 5.73 5.82
CA LEU A 43 5.17 4.33 6.18
C LEU A 43 3.95 3.45 5.92
N GLU A 44 2.75 3.94 6.20
CA GLU A 44 1.48 3.28 5.88
C GLU A 44 1.31 3.09 4.37
N LEU A 45 1.51 4.16 3.59
CA LEU A 45 1.44 4.09 2.13
C LEU A 45 2.50 3.14 1.56
N TYR A 46 3.68 3.11 2.16
CA TYR A 46 4.76 2.20 1.76
C TYR A 46 4.47 0.75 2.14
N ALA A 47 3.85 0.50 3.30
CA ALA A 47 3.39 -0.83 3.70
C ALA A 47 2.34 -1.37 2.72
N ILE A 48 1.41 -0.53 2.27
CA ILE A 48 0.46 -0.88 1.21
C ILE A 48 1.20 -1.32 -0.06
N PHE A 49 2.21 -0.55 -0.50
CA PHE A 49 2.98 -0.89 -1.68
C PHE A 49 3.73 -2.21 -1.55
N LEU A 50 4.33 -2.46 -0.39
CA LEU A 50 4.96 -3.75 -0.09
C LEU A 50 3.95 -4.89 -0.16
N GLY A 51 2.69 -4.68 0.24
CA GLY A 51 1.65 -5.70 0.21
C GLY A 51 1.28 -6.09 -1.19
N LEU A 52 1.10 -5.10 -2.05
CA LEU A 52 0.94 -5.29 -3.49
C LEU A 52 2.13 -6.06 -4.09
N GLN A 53 3.37 -5.68 -3.73
CA GLN A 53 4.57 -6.36 -4.22
C GLN A 53 4.76 -7.78 -3.67
N CYS A 54 4.26 -8.09 -2.48
CA CYS A 54 4.36 -9.42 -1.90
C CYS A 54 3.30 -10.37 -2.47
N PHE A 55 2.04 -9.93 -2.49
CA PHE A 55 0.90 -10.80 -2.78
C PHE A 55 0.37 -10.68 -4.22
N ALA A 56 0.62 -9.57 -4.89
CA ALA A 56 0.13 -9.31 -6.25
C ALA A 56 1.24 -9.19 -7.32
N LYS A 57 2.50 -9.51 -6.99
CA LYS A 57 3.65 -9.36 -7.91
C LYS A 57 3.43 -9.97 -9.30
N ASN A 58 2.88 -11.18 -9.31
CA ASN A 58 2.66 -12.01 -10.50
C ASN A 58 1.19 -12.02 -10.93
N LEU A 59 0.33 -11.23 -10.28
CA LEU A 59 -1.09 -11.12 -10.60
C LEU A 59 -1.30 -9.97 -11.57
N LYS A 60 -2.30 -10.12 -12.44
CA LYS A 60 -2.74 -9.14 -13.42
C LYS A 60 -4.23 -9.30 -13.65
N ASP A 61 -4.90 -8.23 -14.07
CA ASP A 61 -6.32 -8.24 -14.44
C ASP A 61 -7.23 -8.71 -13.29
N ILE A 62 -6.93 -8.29 -12.07
CA ILE A 62 -7.70 -8.62 -10.86
C ILE A 62 -8.03 -7.36 -10.04
N SER A 63 -9.13 -7.41 -9.30
CA SER A 63 -9.54 -6.35 -8.37
C SER A 63 -9.00 -6.62 -6.97
N ILE A 64 -8.22 -5.68 -6.43
CA ILE A 64 -7.62 -5.79 -5.09
C ILE A 64 -8.28 -4.82 -4.12
N LEU A 65 -8.79 -5.33 -3.01
CA LEU A 65 -9.23 -4.52 -1.87
C LEU A 65 -8.09 -4.31 -0.89
N ILE A 66 -7.76 -3.05 -0.63
CA ILE A 66 -6.76 -2.67 0.38
C ILE A 66 -7.45 -2.18 1.64
N ARG A 67 -7.03 -2.73 2.78
CA ARG A 67 -7.47 -2.35 4.11
C ARG A 67 -6.31 -1.83 4.94
N THR A 68 -6.45 -0.59 5.38
CA THR A 68 -5.55 0.09 6.32
C THR A 68 -6.43 0.96 7.22
N ASP A 69 -5.97 1.25 8.43
CA ASP A 69 -6.60 2.19 9.34
C ASP A 69 -6.17 3.66 9.06
N ASN A 70 -5.15 3.87 8.21
CA ASN A 70 -4.67 5.19 7.86
C ASN A 70 -5.51 5.82 6.73
N THR A 71 -6.51 6.59 7.14
CA THR A 71 -7.39 7.35 6.24
C THR A 71 -6.64 8.31 5.31
N THR A 72 -5.47 8.82 5.73
CA THR A 72 -4.64 9.68 4.87
C THR A 72 -4.02 8.86 3.74
N ALA A 73 -3.44 7.70 4.03
CA ALA A 73 -2.88 6.81 3.01
C ALA A 73 -3.95 6.40 1.98
N LEU A 74 -5.15 6.04 2.44
CA LEU A 74 -6.29 5.76 1.55
C LEU A 74 -6.65 6.96 0.67
N ALA A 75 -6.65 8.18 1.24
CA ALA A 75 -6.92 9.39 0.47
C ALA A 75 -5.87 9.63 -0.62
N TYR A 76 -4.59 9.32 -0.37
CA TYR A 76 -3.53 9.44 -1.38
C TYR A 76 -3.70 8.43 -2.52
N ILE A 77 -4.06 7.18 -2.20
CA ILE A 77 -4.36 6.16 -3.22
C ILE A 77 -5.57 6.59 -4.04
N ASN A 78 -6.69 6.90 -3.39
CA ASN A 78 -7.94 7.23 -4.08
C ASN A 78 -7.86 8.49 -4.94
N ARG A 79 -7.01 9.46 -4.58
CA ARG A 79 -6.88 10.74 -5.30
C ARG A 79 -5.78 10.71 -6.36
N MET A 80 -5.01 9.62 -6.45
CA MET A 80 -3.87 9.46 -7.37
C MET A 80 -2.77 10.54 -7.26
N SER A 81 -2.93 11.50 -6.35
CA SER A 81 -1.97 12.55 -6.01
C SER A 81 -2.48 13.43 -4.86
N SER A 82 -1.58 14.21 -4.26
CA SER A 82 -1.93 15.44 -3.54
C SER A 82 -0.87 16.51 -3.80
N VAL A 83 -1.26 17.78 -3.71
CA VAL A 83 -0.38 18.92 -4.03
C VAL A 83 0.58 19.27 -2.88
N GLN A 84 0.33 18.79 -1.66
CA GLN A 84 1.01 19.32 -0.47
C GLN A 84 2.27 18.57 -0.03
N HIS A 85 2.43 17.28 -0.36
CA HIS A 85 3.56 16.48 0.13
C HIS A 85 4.22 15.67 -0.98
N GLU A 86 5.37 16.13 -1.44
CA GLU A 86 6.09 15.55 -2.58
C GLU A 86 6.45 14.07 -2.38
N LEU A 87 6.95 13.68 -1.19
CA LEU A 87 7.32 12.29 -0.90
C LEU A 87 6.11 11.34 -0.96
N LEU A 88 4.98 11.74 -0.40
CA LEU A 88 3.73 10.95 -0.44
C LEU A 88 3.17 10.89 -1.86
N ASN A 89 3.25 12.01 -2.58
CA ASN A 89 2.77 12.08 -3.95
C ASN A 89 3.59 11.19 -4.89
N ASN A 90 4.93 11.22 -4.76
CA ASN A 90 5.81 10.38 -5.55
C ASN A 90 5.55 8.89 -5.30
N LEU A 91 5.36 8.49 -4.04
CA LEU A 91 5.03 7.11 -3.69
C LEU A 91 3.64 6.70 -4.19
N ALA A 92 2.63 7.57 -4.04
CA ALA A 92 1.29 7.29 -4.57
C ALA A 92 1.32 7.08 -6.10
N ARG A 93 2.08 7.90 -6.82
CA ARG A 93 2.27 7.75 -8.28
C ARG A 93 2.98 6.45 -8.62
N GLU A 94 4.00 6.05 -7.85
CA GLU A 94 4.70 4.79 -8.05
C GLU A 94 3.75 3.60 -7.87
N ILE A 95 2.91 3.61 -6.83
CA ILE A 95 1.87 2.59 -6.60
C ILE A 95 0.93 2.53 -7.79
N TRP A 96 0.43 3.67 -8.27
CA TRP A 96 -0.48 3.73 -9.40
C TRP A 96 0.13 3.20 -10.70
N THR A 97 1.33 3.65 -11.05
CA THR A 97 2.03 3.14 -12.24
C THR A 97 2.28 1.64 -12.12
N TRP A 98 2.59 1.15 -10.93
CA TRP A 98 2.79 -0.28 -10.69
C TRP A 98 1.50 -1.08 -10.90
N CYS A 99 0.36 -0.61 -10.39
CA CYS A 99 -0.96 -1.23 -10.59
C CYS A 99 -1.40 -1.15 -12.05
N GLU A 100 -1.27 0.01 -12.68
CA GLU A 100 -1.65 0.25 -14.08
C GLU A 100 -0.93 -0.70 -15.04
N SER A 101 0.38 -0.92 -14.84
CA SER A 101 1.16 -1.86 -15.65
C SER A 101 0.71 -3.34 -15.55
N ARG A 102 -0.17 -3.64 -14.59
CA ARG A 102 -0.72 -4.97 -14.30
C ARG A 102 -2.25 -5.03 -14.44
N ASN A 103 -2.90 -3.91 -14.78
CA ASN A 103 -4.35 -3.80 -14.81
C ASN A 103 -5.00 -4.27 -13.48
N LEU A 104 -4.53 -3.70 -12.38
CA LEU A 104 -5.02 -3.93 -11.00
C LEU A 104 -5.89 -2.77 -10.51
#